data_AF-A0AAU3DV84-F1
#
_entry.id   AF-A0AAU3DV84-F1
#
_cell.length_a   1.000
_cell.length_b   1.000
_cell.length_c   1.000
_cell.angle_alpha   90.00
_cell.angle_beta   90.00
_cell.angle_gamma   90.00
#
_symmetry.space_group_name_H-M   'P 1'
#
loop_
_entity.id
_entity.type
_entity.pdbx_description
1 polymer ?
#
loop_
_entity_poly.entity_id
_entity_poly.type
_entity_poly.pdbx_seq_one_letter_code
_entity_poly.pdbx_strand_id
1 'polypeptide(L)' 'MLSAKERAPQLHEQSNFFRSGGHSLLAAKLAQQVTRSTGVNVPLAAVFSAPTPQALAGFVLNQQSDGA' A
#
# COMPACT_ATOMS: atom_id res chain seq x y z
N MET A 1 3.66 -18.76 -29.97
CA MET A 1 4.58 -18.70 -28.81
C MET A 1 4.52 -17.29 -28.25
N LEU A 2 3.59 -17.00 -27.33
CA LEU A 2 3.55 -15.72 -26.63
C LEU A 2 4.22 -15.95 -25.27
N SER A 3 5.40 -15.35 -25.09
CA SER A 3 6.23 -15.46 -23.90
C SER A 3 5.41 -15.20 -22.65
N ALA A 4 5.43 -16.17 -21.73
CA ALA A 4 4.85 -16.08 -20.41
C ALA A 4 5.52 -14.94 -19.64
N LYS A 5 4.97 -13.74 -19.79
CA LYS A 5 5.32 -12.58 -18.99
C LYS A 5 4.98 -12.97 -17.56
N GLU A 6 6.04 -13.10 -16.77
CA GLU A 6 6.09 -13.48 -15.36
C GLU A 6 4.78 -13.15 -14.65
N ARG A 7 3.98 -14.18 -14.34
CA ARG A 7 2.81 -14.03 -13.50
C ARG A 7 3.32 -13.68 -12.11
N ALA A 8 3.54 -12.39 -11.86
CA ALA A 8 3.54 -11.88 -10.49
C ALA A 8 2.30 -12.48 -9.81
N PRO A 9 2.42 -13.00 -8.58
CA PRO A 9 1.27 -13.51 -7.85
C PRO A 9 0.15 -12.47 -7.96
N GLN A 10 -1.05 -12.90 -8.36
CA GLN A 10 -2.19 -12.03 -8.61
C GLN A 10 -2.62 -11.40 -7.28
N LEU A 11 -1.92 -10.33 -6.87
CA LEU A 11 -2.26 -9.54 -5.69
C LEU A 11 -3.46 -8.67 -6.09
N HIS A 12 -4.60 -8.95 -5.49
CA HIS A 12 -5.78 -8.12 -5.65
C HIS A 12 -5.59 -6.80 -4.88
N GLU A 13 -6.26 -5.74 -5.33
CA GLU A 13 -6.28 -4.45 -4.62
C GLU A 13 -6.89 -4.55 -3.21
N GLN A 14 -7.65 -5.62 -2.95
CA GLN A 14 -8.25 -5.97 -1.67
C GLN A 14 -7.42 -6.99 -0.88
N SER A 15 -6.26 -7.42 -1.39
CA SER A 15 -5.36 -8.32 -0.67
C SER A 15 -4.86 -7.63 0.58
N ASN A 16 -5.24 -8.19 1.73
CA ASN A 16 -4.81 -7.68 3.03
C ASN A 16 -3.33 -8.02 3.25
N PHE A 17 -2.52 -6.98 3.41
CA PHE A 17 -1.09 -7.02 3.60
C PHE A 17 -0.65 -8.01 4.70
N PHE A 18 -1.31 -7.99 5.85
CA PHE A 18 -0.97 -8.85 6.99
C PHE A 18 -1.42 -10.30 6.76
N ARG A 19 -2.55 -10.52 6.08
CA ARG A 19 -3.00 -11.87 5.70
C ARG A 19 -2.09 -12.51 4.65
N SER A 20 -1.40 -11.70 3.85
CA SER A 20 -0.40 -12.15 2.88
C SER A 20 1.00 -12.39 3.47
N GLY A 21 1.17 -12.29 4.80
CA GLY A 21 2.45 -12.49 5.50
C GLY A 21 3.23 -11.21 5.78
N GLY A 22 2.63 -10.03 5.53
CA GLY A 22 3.19 -8.75 5.94
C GLY A 22 3.25 -8.61 7.46
N HIS A 23 4.27 -7.91 7.95
CA HIS A 23 4.51 -7.69 9.39
C HIS A 23 5.02 -6.27 9.64
N SER A 24 5.15 -5.87 10.91
CA SER A 24 5.41 -4.47 11.31
C SER A 24 6.62 -3.84 10.62
N LEU A 25 7.74 -4.56 10.47
CA LEU A 25 8.91 -4.05 9.76
C LEU A 25 8.63 -3.79 8.27
N LEU A 26 7.91 -4.69 7.59
CA LEU A 26 7.52 -4.47 6.19
C LEU A 26 6.46 -3.37 6.07
N ALA A 27 5.53 -3.26 7.03
CA ALA A 27 4.54 -2.19 7.08
C ALA A 27 5.20 -0.81 7.25
N ALA A 28 6.22 -0.71 8.12
CA ALA A 28 6.99 0.51 8.30
C ALA A 28 7.75 0.90 7.02
N LYS A 29 8.35 -0.08 6.33
CA LYS A 29 9.00 0.15 5.04
C LYS A 29 8.01 0.60 3.97
N LEU A 30 6.83 -0.03 3.91
CA LEU A 30 5.75 0.35 3.00
C LEU A 30 5.30 1.79 3.25
N ALA A 31 5.02 2.16 4.50
CA ALA A 31 4.63 3.51 4.89
C ALA A 31 5.65 4.57 4.45
N GLN A 32 6.94 4.29 4.68
CA GLN A 32 8.04 5.15 4.24
C GLN A 32 8.14 5.26 2.71
N GLN A 33 7.97 4.15 2.00
CA GLN A 33 8.04 4.13 0.54
C GLN A 33 6.89 4.92 -0.09
N VAL A 34 5.65 4.71 0.38
CA VAL A 34 4.48 5.45 -0.08
C VAL A 34 4.68 6.95 0.19
N THR A 35 5.11 7.31 1.40
CA THR A 35 5.39 8.72 1.75
C THR A 35 6.40 9.36 0.80
N ARG A 36 7.50 8.67 0.50
CA ARG A 36 8.52 9.19 -0.43
C ARG A 36 8.00 9.32 -1.87
N SER A 37 7.14 8.41 -2.30
CA SER A 37 6.61 8.40 -3.67
C SER A 37 5.48 9.39 -3.89
N THR A 38 4.67 9.70 -2.87
CA THR A 38 3.48 10.54 -3.00
C THR A 38 3.62 11.90 -2.33
N GLY A 39 4.61 12.10 -1.46
CA GLY A 39 4.77 13.31 -0.64
C GLY A 39 3.77 13.42 0.52
N VAL A 40 2.84 12.47 0.65
CA VAL A 40 1.85 12.42 1.74
C VAL A 40 2.45 11.69 2.93
N ASN A 41 2.39 12.27 4.12
CA ASN A 41 2.81 11.58 5.33
C ASN A 41 1.89 10.37 5.62
N VAL A 42 2.40 9.15 5.43
CA VAL A 42 1.67 7.92 5.75
C VAL A 42 2.22 7.35 7.06
N PRO A 43 1.50 7.51 8.20
CA PRO A 43 1.93 6.92 9.46
C PRO A 43 1.75 5.40 9.43
N LEU A 44 2.55 4.67 10.22
CA LEU A 44 2.44 3.21 10.33
C LEU A 44 1.01 2.76 10.71
N ALA A 45 0.33 3.51 11.58
CA ALA A 45 -1.05 3.26 11.97
C ALA A 45 -2.01 3.21 10.76
N ALA A 46 -1.78 4.01 9.71
CA ALA A 46 -2.61 3.99 8.51
C ALA A 46 -2.50 2.65 7.76
N VAL A 47 -1.34 1.99 7.76
CA VAL A 47 -1.17 0.66 7.16
C VAL A 47 -1.94 -0.40 7.94
N PHE A 48 -2.05 -0.26 9.27
CA PHE A 48 -2.86 -1.14 10.11
C PHE A 48 -4.37 -0.91 9.91
N SER A 49 -4.81 0.34 9.82
CA SER A 49 -6.21 0.71 9.62
C SER A 49 -6.72 0.47 8.19
N ALA A 50 -5.83 0.58 7.20
CA ALA A 50 -6.12 0.40 5.78
C ALA A 50 -5.16 -0.64 5.17
N PRO A 51 -5.29 -1.93 5.54
CA PRO A 51 -4.30 -2.97 5.23
C PRO A 51 -4.37 -3.48 3.79
N THR A 52 -5.14 -2.86 2.90
CA THR A 52 -5.24 -3.24 1.48
C THR A 52 -4.73 -2.11 0.60
N PRO A 53 -4.16 -2.41 -0.58
CA PRO A 53 -3.76 -1.38 -1.55
C PRO A 53 -4.87 -0.38 -1.85
N GLN A 54 -6.10 -0.84 -2.07
CA GLN A 54 -7.26 0.00 -2.36
C GLN A 54 -7.57 0.97 -1.21
N ALA A 55 -7.59 0.47 0.03
CA ALA A 55 -7.90 1.31 1.19
C ALA A 55 -6.78 2.31 1.49
N LEU A 56 -5.52 1.89 1.36
CA LEU A 56 -4.37 2.77 1.58
C LEU A 56 -4.29 3.87 0.53
N ALA A 57 -4.62 3.57 -0.73
CA ALA A 57 -4.74 4.58 -1.78
C ALA A 57 -5.84 5.61 -1.45
N GLY A 58 -6.99 5.16 -0.95
CA GLY A 58 -8.06 6.06 -0.48
C GLY A 58 -7.59 7.01 0.62
N PHE A 59 -6.84 6.51 1.62
CA PHE A 59 -6.23 7.35 2.64
C PHE A 59 -5.33 8.43 2.04
N VAL A 60 -4.45 8.05 1.11
CA VAL A 60 -3.49 8.96 0.46
C VAL A 60 -4.20 10.02 -0.40
N LEU A 61 -5.28 9.66 -1.10
CA LEU A 61 -6.07 10.59 -1.92
C LEU A 61 -6.82 11.62 -1.05
N ASN A 62 -7.37 11.18 0.08
CA ASN A 62 -8.04 12.09 1.02
C ASN A 62 -7.05 13.10 1.62
N GLN A 63 -5.85 12.67 1.97
CA GLN A 63 -4.82 13.57 2.52
C GLN A 63 -4.29 14.59 1.50
N GLN A 64 -4.27 14.27 0.21
CA GLN A 64 -3.90 15.23 -0.85
C GLN A 64 -4.95 16.33 -1.03
N SER A 65 -6.21 16.02 -0.72
CA SER A 65 -7.33 16.96 -0.87
C SER A 65 -7.39 17.94 0.32
N ASP A 66 -6.98 17.50 1.51
CA ASP A 66 -6.90 18.33 2.73
C ASP A 66 -5.69 19.29 2.72
N GLY A 67 -4.69 19.03 1.88
CA GLY A 67 -3.47 19.84 1.75
C GLY A 67 -3.51 20.93 0.67
N ALA A 68 -4.67 21.18 0.06
CA ALA A 68 -4.87 22.16 -1.02
C ALA A 68 -5.43 23.50 -0.51
#